data_AF-A0A2E6N1V5-F1
#
_entry.id   AF-A0A2E6N1V5-F1
#
_cell.length_a   1.000
_cell.length_b   1.000
_cell.length_c   1.000
_cell.angle_alpha   90.00
_cell.angle_beta   90.00
_cell.angle_gamma   90.00
#
_symmetry.space_group_name_H-M   'P 1'
#
loop_
_entity.id
_entity.type
_entity.pdbx_description
1 polymer ?
#
loop_
_entity_poly.entity_id
_entity_poly.type
_entity_poly.pdbx_seq_one_letter_code
_entity_poly.pdbx_strand_id
1 'polypeptide(L)'
;MPETFWSFERLGVLDKMRNSDFIKKLSVQFVSHSGKESRPFFFEKHDPRENSQTWQVERGAFDQMLLDNAAEKGAQCRDKTRVTTVTFEGDRATGVELGLEDDSMQHVAVRVVLDATGLSAIIANRLKLKQEYISPFENCGRPAV
;
A
#
# COMPACT_ATOMS: atom_id res chain seq x y z
N MET A 1 13.02 -7.76 9.15
CA MET A 1 12.16 -7.24 10.23
C MET A 1 10.85 -6.74 9.64
N PRO A 2 9.88 -6.22 10.41
CA PRO A 2 8.88 -5.33 9.85
C PRO A 2 9.53 -4.10 9.19
N GLU A 3 9.70 -4.16 7.88
CA GLU A 3 10.49 -3.19 7.12
C GLU A 3 9.85 -1.78 7.03
N THR A 4 8.57 -1.63 7.38
CA THR A 4 7.86 -0.34 7.26
C THR A 4 8.24 0.68 8.33
N PHE A 5 8.94 0.28 9.40
CA PHE A 5 9.32 1.18 10.50
C PHE A 5 10.08 2.42 10.00
N TRP A 6 11.09 2.22 9.15
CA TRP A 6 11.91 3.31 8.61
C TRP A 6 11.12 4.24 7.69
N SER A 7 10.15 3.70 6.96
CA SER A 7 9.24 4.52 6.16
C SER A 7 8.37 5.40 7.06
N PHE A 8 7.84 4.86 8.15
CA PHE A 8 7.06 5.63 9.12
C PHE A 8 7.88 6.69 9.83
N GLU A 9 9.15 6.40 10.13
CA GLU A 9 10.08 7.39 10.69
C GLU A 9 10.27 8.56 9.73
N ARG A 10 10.59 8.26 8.47
CA ARG A 10 10.80 9.27 7.42
C ARG A 10 9.55 10.09 7.12
N LEU A 11 8.36 9.48 7.21
CA LEU A 11 7.08 10.16 7.06
C LEU A 11 6.69 10.99 8.30
N GLY A 12 7.35 10.76 9.44
CA GLY A 12 7.06 11.44 10.71
C GLY A 12 5.79 10.95 11.40
N VAL A 13 5.36 9.71 11.14
CA VAL A 13 4.12 9.13 11.69
C VAL A 13 4.34 8.15 12.85
N LEU A 14 5.58 7.82 13.20
CA LEU A 14 5.87 6.86 14.26
C LEU A 14 5.25 7.24 15.61
N ASP A 15 5.30 8.52 15.99
CA ASP A 15 4.71 8.95 17.26
C ASP A 15 3.18 8.81 17.25
N LYS A 16 2.54 9.08 16.10
CA LYS A 16 1.09 8.84 15.94
C LYS A 16 0.77 7.35 16.06
N MET A 17 1.59 6.48 15.46
CA MET A 17 1.44 5.03 15.56
C MET A 17 1.63 4.52 16.99
N ARG A 18 2.62 5.03 17.73
CA ARG A 18 2.88 4.67 19.14
C ARG A 18 1.73 5.04 20.06
N ASN A 19 1.06 6.16 19.79
CA ASN A 19 -0.06 6.67 20.57
C ASN A 19 -1.44 6.24 20.04
N SER A 20 -1.48 5.44 18.98
CA SER A 20 -2.73 4.92 18.41
C SER A 20 -3.27 3.73 19.21
N ASP A 21 -4.56 3.43 19.00
CA ASP A 21 -5.20 2.21 19.54
C ASP A 21 -4.86 0.94 18.73
N PHE A 22 -3.95 1.03 17.74
CA PHE A 22 -3.57 -0.12 16.94
C PHE A 22 -2.82 -1.16 17.78
N ILE A 23 -3.16 -2.44 17.56
CA ILE A 23 -2.60 -3.54 18.34
C ILE A 23 -1.17 -3.80 17.91
N LYS A 24 -0.22 -3.77 18.85
CA LYS A 24 1.17 -4.13 18.57
C LYS A 24 1.27 -5.59 18.11
N LYS A 25 1.91 -5.81 16.97
CA LYS A 25 2.21 -7.11 16.39
C LYS A 25 3.63 -7.52 16.78
N LEU A 26 3.70 -8.46 17.73
CA LEU A 26 4.97 -8.93 18.31
C LEU A 26 5.49 -10.21 17.66
N SER A 27 4.61 -10.96 17.00
CA SER A 27 4.93 -12.28 16.47
C SER A 27 4.06 -12.67 15.29
N VAL A 28 4.41 -13.80 14.69
CA VAL A 28 3.55 -14.58 13.80
C VAL A 28 3.55 -16.03 14.27
N GLN A 29 2.41 -16.70 14.15
CA GLN A 29 2.29 -18.14 14.35
C GLN A 29 1.44 -18.69 13.21
N PHE A 30 1.93 -19.77 12.61
CA PHE A 30 1.26 -20.48 11.54
C PHE A 30 0.56 -21.73 12.09
N VAL A 31 -0.61 -22.03 11.55
CA VAL A 31 -1.36 -23.27 11.77
C VAL A 31 -1.53 -23.94 10.41
N SER A 32 -1.12 -25.20 10.29
CA SER A 32 -1.26 -25.93 9.03
C SER A 32 -2.72 -26.36 8.77
N HIS A 33 -3.00 -26.82 7.56
CA HIS A 33 -4.30 -27.42 7.20
C HIS A 33 -4.69 -28.62 8.09
N SER A 34 -3.71 -29.30 8.69
CA SER A 34 -3.94 -30.40 9.64
C SER A 34 -4.16 -29.94 11.08
N GLY A 35 -4.21 -28.62 11.33
CA GLY A 35 -4.34 -28.04 12.67
C GLY A 35 -3.03 -28.03 13.48
N LYS A 36 -1.89 -28.39 12.88
CA LYS A 36 -0.60 -28.38 13.58
C LYS A 36 -0.07 -26.96 13.68
N GLU A 37 0.14 -26.49 14.90
CA GLU A 37 0.73 -25.18 15.17
C GLU A 37 2.26 -25.21 15.04
N SER A 38 2.81 -24.16 14.43
CA SER A 38 4.22 -23.82 14.51
C SER A 38 4.56 -23.23 15.89
N ARG A 39 5.85 -23.23 16.24
CA ARG A 39 6.32 -22.42 17.37
C ARG A 39 6.16 -20.93 17.00
N PRO A 40 5.62 -20.08 17.90
CA PRO A 40 5.47 -18.66 17.61
C PRO A 40 6.84 -18.03 17.34
N PHE A 41 6.93 -17.28 16.24
CA PHE A 41 8.10 -16.51 15.86
C PHE A 41 7.94 -15.09 16.40
N PHE A 42 8.61 -14.81 17.52
CA PHE A 42 8.63 -13.49 18.14
C PHE A 42 9.76 -12.65 17.54
N PHE A 43 9.42 -11.47 17.01
CA PHE A 43 10.38 -10.66 16.27
C PHE A 43 11.55 -10.16 17.14
N GLU A 44 11.26 -9.77 18.38
CA GLU A 44 12.25 -9.26 19.35
C GLU A 44 13.36 -10.27 19.68
N LYS A 45 13.08 -11.58 19.56
CA LYS A 45 14.10 -12.63 19.78
C LYS A 45 15.13 -12.70 18.65
N HIS A 46 14.86 -12.07 17.52
CA HIS A 46 15.70 -12.08 16.33
C HIS A 46 16.35 -10.72 16.05
N ASP A 47 15.71 -9.62 16.44
CA ASP A 47 16.35 -8.30 16.55
C ASP A 47 15.77 -7.54 17.76
N PRO A 48 16.60 -7.08 18.71
CA PRO A 48 16.14 -6.38 19.90
C PRO A 48 15.76 -4.90 19.66
N ARG A 49 15.98 -4.35 18.46
CA ARG A 49 15.67 -2.96 18.13
C ARG A 49 14.16 -2.76 18.03
N GLU A 50 13.71 -1.52 18.21
CA GLU A 50 12.29 -1.14 18.13
C GLU A 50 11.66 -1.49 16.77
N ASN A 51 12.44 -1.38 15.70
CA ASN A 51 12.02 -1.73 14.34
C ASN A 51 11.69 -3.23 14.15
N SER A 52 11.85 -4.05 15.18
CA SER A 52 11.41 -5.45 15.21
C SER A 52 9.91 -5.61 15.36
N GLN A 53 9.20 -4.57 15.79
CA GLN A 53 7.76 -4.62 16.03
C GLN A 53 7.00 -3.77 15.00
N THR A 54 5.72 -4.07 14.84
CA THR A 54 4.80 -3.30 14.00
C THR A 54 3.39 -3.33 14.60
N TRP A 55 2.39 -2.90 13.85
CA TRP A 55 1.00 -2.81 14.30
C TRP A 55 0.08 -3.63 13.38
N GLN A 56 -0.94 -4.23 13.98
CA GLN A 56 -2.16 -4.61 13.27
C GLN A 56 -3.07 -3.39 13.26
N VAL A 57 -3.42 -2.92 12.07
CA VAL A 57 -4.16 -1.67 11.89
C VAL A 57 -5.54 -1.92 11.30
N GLU A 58 -6.50 -1.07 11.68
CA GLU A 58 -7.70 -0.86 10.88
C GLU A 58 -7.32 0.09 9.73
N ARG A 59 -7.61 -0.32 8.48
CA ARG A 59 -7.07 0.35 7.29
C ARG A 59 -7.64 1.73 7.07
N GLY A 60 -8.93 1.95 7.35
CA GLY A 60 -9.55 3.27 7.20
C GLY A 60 -8.88 4.32 8.09
N ALA A 61 -8.76 4.01 9.38
CA ALA A 61 -8.12 4.89 10.36
C ALA A 61 -6.62 5.10 10.07
N PHE A 62 -5.91 4.05 9.66
CA PHE A 62 -4.50 4.15 9.33
C PHE A 62 -4.26 4.97 8.06
N ASP A 63 -5.01 4.72 7.00
CA ASP A 63 -4.86 5.44 5.74
C ASP A 63 -5.27 6.92 5.91
N GLN A 64 -6.31 7.22 6.72
CA GLN A 64 -6.67 8.59 7.08
C GLN A 64 -5.55 9.29 7.85
N MET A 65 -4.95 8.63 8.84
CA MET A 65 -3.80 9.18 9.57
C MET A 65 -2.63 9.53 8.62
N LEU A 66 -2.36 8.69 7.61
CA LEU A 66 -1.33 8.96 6.61
C LEU A 66 -1.72 10.14 5.70
N LEU A 67 -2.98 10.23 5.28
CA LEU A 67 -3.50 11.32 4.46
C LEU A 67 -3.42 12.66 5.20
N ASP A 68 -3.86 12.70 6.46
CA ASP A 68 -3.81 13.88 7.32
C ASP A 68 -2.36 14.30 7.57
N ASN A 69 -1.46 13.35 7.82
CA ASN A 69 -0.04 13.63 7.94
C ASN A 69 0.53 14.25 6.66
N ALA A 70 0.14 13.78 5.48
CA ALA A 70 0.58 14.39 4.23
C ALA A 70 0.09 15.84 4.11
N ALA A 71 -1.16 16.12 4.48
CA ALA A 71 -1.71 17.47 4.51
C ALA A 71 -0.97 18.39 5.49
N GLU A 72 -0.67 17.91 6.70
CA GLU A 72 0.14 18.62 7.70
C GLU A 72 1.55 18.96 7.18
N LYS A 73 2.11 18.14 6.28
CA LYS A 73 3.40 18.38 5.62
C LYS A 73 3.28 19.25 4.36
N GLY A 74 2.09 19.77 4.06
CA GLY A 74 1.86 20.72 2.98
C GLY A 74 1.37 20.10 1.67
N ALA A 75 1.03 18.81 1.64
CA ALA A 75 0.39 18.23 0.47
C ALA A 75 -1.05 18.76 0.31
N GLN A 76 -1.47 19.03 -0.93
CA GLN A 76 -2.88 19.28 -1.24
C GLN A 76 -3.61 17.94 -1.36
N CYS A 77 -4.23 17.51 -0.27
CA CYS A 77 -5.03 16.29 -0.23
C CYS A 77 -6.48 16.62 -0.63
N ARG A 78 -7.04 15.83 -1.56
CA ARG A 78 -8.46 15.92 -1.97
C ARG A 78 -9.10 14.55 -1.79
N ASP A 79 -10.04 14.44 -0.86
CA ASP A 79 -10.90 13.28 -0.74
C ASP A 79 -12.07 13.39 -1.73
N LYS A 80 -12.82 12.28 -1.88
CA LYS A 80 -14.00 12.18 -2.75
C LYS A 80 -13.79 12.70 -4.18
N THR A 81 -12.54 12.69 -4.64
CA THR A 81 -12.09 13.19 -5.94
C THR A 81 -11.42 12.05 -6.67
N ARG A 82 -12.05 11.56 -7.74
CA ARG A 82 -11.56 10.37 -8.44
C ARG A 82 -10.79 10.76 -9.68
N VAL A 83 -9.53 10.32 -9.79
CA VAL A 83 -8.82 10.34 -11.08
C VAL A 83 -9.46 9.29 -12.00
N THR A 84 -10.00 9.75 -13.13
CA THR A 84 -10.63 8.88 -14.13
C THR A 84 -9.68 8.52 -15.26
N THR A 85 -8.85 9.50 -15.67
CA THR A 85 -7.98 9.39 -16.84
C THR A 85 -6.68 10.16 -16.59
N VAL A 86 -5.56 9.62 -17.07
CA VAL A 86 -4.27 10.35 -17.13
C VAL A 86 -4.03 10.81 -18.57
N THR A 87 -3.79 12.09 -18.80
CA THR A 87 -3.56 12.67 -20.12
C THR A 87 -2.10 12.49 -20.53
N PHE A 88 -1.85 12.17 -21.81
CA PHE A 88 -0.51 11.95 -22.36
C PHE A 88 -0.32 12.75 -23.65
N GLU A 89 0.90 13.26 -23.83
CA GLU A 89 1.43 13.78 -25.09
C GLU A 89 2.60 12.90 -25.51
N GLY A 90 2.41 12.06 -26.53
CA GLY A 90 3.38 11.01 -26.86
C GLY A 90 3.52 10.02 -25.72
N ASP A 91 4.74 9.87 -25.19
CA ASP A 91 5.08 9.00 -24.06
C ASP A 91 5.06 9.72 -22.70
N ARG A 92 4.84 11.05 -22.68
CA ARG A 92 4.87 11.87 -21.47
C ARG A 92 3.48 12.09 -20.91
N ALA A 93 3.28 11.78 -19.62
CA ALA A 93 2.08 12.18 -18.90
C ALA A 93 2.07 13.71 -18.68
N THR A 94 0.93 14.36 -18.95
CA THR A 94 0.80 15.84 -18.94
C THR A 94 -0.34 16.36 -18.08
N GLY A 95 -1.23 15.48 -17.62
CA GLY A 95 -2.40 15.90 -16.87
C GLY A 95 -3.19 14.72 -16.30
N VAL A 96 -4.21 15.04 -15.52
CA VAL A 96 -5.22 14.09 -15.04
C VAL A 96 -6.61 14.70 -15.18
N GLU A 97 -7.59 13.86 -15.46
CA GLU A 97 -9.01 14.19 -15.41
C GLU A 97 -9.60 13.72 -14.08
N LEU A 98 -10.17 14.66 -13.33
CA LEU A 98 -10.80 14.43 -12.03
C LEU A 98 -12.31 14.42 -12.20
N GLY A 99 -12.98 13.39 -11.70
CA GLY A 99 -14.41 13.40 -11.44
C GLY A 99 -14.67 13.93 -10.03
N LEU A 100 -15.53 14.95 -9.92
CA LEU A 100 -15.93 15.60 -8.68
C LEU A 100 -17.28 15.04 -8.16
N GLU A 101 -17.65 15.39 -6.93
CA GLU A 101 -18.92 14.93 -6.31
C GLU A 101 -20.19 15.42 -7.02
N ASP A 102 -20.11 16.54 -7.74
CA ASP A 102 -21.22 17.12 -8.49
C ASP A 102 -21.34 16.56 -9.92
N ASP A 103 -20.71 15.42 -10.18
CA ASP A 103 -20.58 14.76 -11.49
C ASP A 103 -19.84 15.61 -12.56
N SER A 104 -19.25 16.74 -12.18
CA SER A 104 -18.44 17.54 -13.09
C SER A 104 -17.03 16.96 -13.26
N MET A 105 -16.42 17.30 -14.40
CA MET A 105 -15.07 16.89 -14.75
C MET A 105 -14.13 18.07 -14.71
N GLN A 106 -12.95 17.88 -14.12
CA GLN A 106 -11.90 18.89 -14.05
C GLN A 106 -10.57 18.33 -14.56
N HIS A 107 -9.99 18.98 -15.58
CA HIS A 107 -8.63 18.71 -16.00
C HIS A 107 -7.62 19.45 -15.11
N VAL A 108 -6.57 18.75 -14.70
CA VAL A 108 -5.43 19.31 -13.97
C VAL A 108 -4.14 18.99 -14.71
N ALA A 109 -3.46 20.03 -15.21
CA ALA A 109 -2.15 19.90 -15.84
C ALA A 109 -1.06 19.61 -14.79
N VAL A 110 -0.22 18.61 -15.05
CA VAL A 110 0.88 18.23 -14.16
C VAL A 110 2.13 17.86 -14.95
N ARG A 111 3.29 17.96 -14.31
CA ARG A 111 4.58 17.59 -14.92
C ARG A 111 4.96 16.14 -14.69
N VAL A 112 4.46 15.56 -13.60
CA VAL A 112 4.76 14.20 -13.15
C VAL A 112 3.49 13.61 -12.55
N VAL A 113 3.21 12.34 -12.87
CA VAL A 113 2.12 11.56 -12.27
C VAL A 113 2.72 10.35 -11.59
N LEU A 114 2.34 10.14 -10.33
CA LEU A 114 2.65 8.91 -9.59
C LEU A 114 1.36 8.11 -9.42
N ASP A 115 1.29 6.92 -10.03
CA ASP A 115 0.13 6.05 -9.89
C ASP A 115 0.25 5.20 -8.62
N ALA A 116 -0.46 5.62 -7.57
CA ALA A 116 -0.60 4.90 -6.31
C ALA A 116 -2.03 4.32 -6.13
N THR A 117 -2.73 4.01 -7.23
CA THR A 117 -4.15 3.58 -7.21
C THR A 117 -4.38 2.13 -6.78
N GLY A 118 -3.35 1.45 -6.27
CA GLY A 118 -3.45 0.07 -5.76
C GLY A 118 -3.92 -0.90 -6.84
N LEU A 119 -4.93 -1.71 -6.53
CA LEU A 119 -5.46 -2.75 -7.43
C LEU A 119 -6.02 -2.18 -8.74
N SER A 120 -6.55 -0.95 -8.72
CA SER A 120 -7.07 -0.31 -9.92
C SER A 120 -5.98 -0.11 -10.97
N ALA A 121 -4.76 0.28 -10.58
CA ALA A 121 -3.58 0.40 -11.43
C ALA A 121 -3.86 1.12 -12.77
N ILE A 122 -4.37 2.36 -12.69
CA ILE A 122 -4.91 3.13 -13.82
C ILE A 122 -3.92 3.22 -14.98
N ILE A 123 -2.66 3.61 -14.72
CA ILE A 123 -1.64 3.77 -15.75
C ILE A 123 -1.25 2.40 -16.32
N ALA A 124 -1.04 1.41 -15.45
CA ALA A 124 -0.64 0.07 -15.90
C ALA A 124 -1.69 -0.58 -16.81
N ASN A 125 -2.98 -0.38 -16.53
CA ASN A 125 -4.05 -0.85 -17.40
C ASN A 125 -4.05 -0.11 -18.75
N ARG A 126 -3.97 1.23 -18.72
CA ARG A 126 -3.99 2.06 -19.93
C ARG A 126 -2.85 1.72 -20.87
N LEU A 127 -1.66 1.54 -20.32
CA LEU A 127 -0.43 1.22 -21.06
C LEU A 127 -0.24 -0.29 -21.28
N LYS A 128 -1.18 -1.13 -20.83
CA LYS A 128 -1.13 -2.61 -20.93
C LYS A 128 0.18 -3.21 -20.37
N LEU A 129 0.62 -2.71 -19.22
CA LEU A 129 1.88 -3.10 -18.57
C LEU A 129 1.74 -4.30 -17.63
N LYS A 130 0.51 -4.72 -17.31
CA LYS A 130 0.29 -5.87 -16.43
C LYS A 130 0.76 -7.15 -17.11
N GLN A 131 1.51 -7.96 -16.36
CA GLN A 131 1.96 -9.28 -16.77
C GLN A 131 1.41 -10.31 -15.79
N GLU A 132 0.94 -11.44 -16.32
CA GLU A 132 0.63 -12.58 -15.47
C GLU A 132 1.93 -13.16 -14.93
N TYR A 133 1.94 -13.40 -13.61
CA TYR A 133 3.01 -14.18 -13.01
C TYR A 133 2.77 -15.65 -13.35
N ILE A 134 3.57 -16.17 -14.28
CA ILE A 134 3.58 -17.60 -14.60
C ILE A 134 4.44 -18.29 -13.53
N SER A 135 3.78 -19.04 -12.64
CA SER A 135 4.47 -19.75 -11.58
C SER A 135 5.30 -20.89 -12.17
N PRO A 136 6.60 -20.99 -11.84
CA PRO A 136 7.42 -22.12 -12.29
C PRO A 136 6.95 -23.49 -11.75
N PHE A 137 5.93 -23.52 -10.87
CA PHE A 137 5.40 -24.72 -10.24
C PHE A 137 4.06 -25.22 -10.83
N GLU A 138 3.53 -24.62 -11.90
CA GLU A 138 2.24 -25.04 -12.49
C GLU A 138 2.21 -26.50 -13.00
N ASN A 139 3.37 -27.15 -13.17
CA ASN A 139 3.46 -28.55 -13.59
C ASN A 139 3.77 -29.55 -12.45
N CYS A 140 3.88 -29.12 -11.18
CA CYS A 140 4.20 -30.03 -10.07
C CYS A 140 3.02 -30.88 -9.56
N GLY A 141 1.85 -30.82 -10.21
CA GLY A 141 0.63 -31.53 -9.78
C GLY A 141 0.10 -32.60 -10.73
N ARG A 142 0.74 -32.86 -11.89
CA ARG A 142 0.32 -33.99 -12.74
C ARG A 142 1.05 -35.25 -12.24
N PRO A 143 0.34 -36.31 -11.81
CA PRO A 143 0.99 -37.57 -11.55
C PRO A 143 1.71 -38.03 -12.81
N ALA A 144 2.98 -38.38 -12.69
CA ALA A 144 3.67 -39.13 -13.73
C ALA A 144 2.88 -40.43 -13.95
N VAL A 145 2.44 -40.65 -15.19
CA VAL A 145 1.77 -41.87 -15.62
C VAL A 145 2.74 -43.05 -15.48
#